data_AF-A0A958C6F6-F1
#
_entry.id   AF-A0A958C6F6-F1
#
_cell.length_a   1.000
_cell.length_b   1.000
_cell.length_c   1.000
_cell.angle_alpha   90.00
_cell.angle_beta   90.00
_cell.angle_gamma   90.00
#
_symmetry.space_group_name_H-M   'P 1'
#
loop_
_entity.id
_entity.type
_entity.pdbx_description
1 polymer ?
#
loop_
_entity_poly.entity_id
_entity_poly.type
_entity_poly.pdbx_seq_one_letter_code
_entity_poly.pdbx_strand_id
1 'polypeptide(L)' 'MLTEAVEQALNDQIQKELYSSYIYLSMAAYFEAENLPGAANWMRTQHDEEHGHAMKIFDF' A
#
# COMPACT_ATOMS: atom_id res chain seq x y z
N MET A 1 22.89 4.60 13.35
CA MET A 1 22.69 3.41 12.50
C MET A 1 21.73 2.49 13.21
N LEU A 2 20.76 1.95 12.47
CA LEU A 2 19.82 0.96 12.99
C LEU A 2 20.56 -0.35 13.29
N THR A 3 19.97 -1.19 14.15
CA THR A 3 20.43 -2.58 14.26
C THR A 3 19.94 -3.36 13.04
N GLU A 4 20.67 -4.42 12.68
CA GLU A 4 20.31 -5.29 11.55
C GLU A 4 18.87 -5.84 11.67
N ALA A 5 18.46 -6.19 12.89
CA ALA A 5 17.10 -6.66 13.15
C ALA A 5 16.01 -5.60 12.87
N VAL A 6 16.27 -4.33 13.20
CA VAL A 6 15.32 -3.24 12.95
C VAL A 6 15.31 -2.89 11.47
N GLU A 7 16.47 -2.82 10.83
CA GLU A 7 16.59 -2.58 9.39
C GLU A 7 15.84 -3.63 8.57
N GLN A 8 16.00 -4.92 8.89
CA GLN A 8 15.26 -5.99 8.24
C GLN A 8 13.75 -5.85 8.43
N ALA A 9 13.30 -5.53 9.66
CA ALA A 9 11.88 -5.37 9.94
C ALA A 9 11.27 -4.18 9.16
N LEU A 10 12.01 -3.09 8.96
CA LEU A 10 11.56 -1.96 8.16
C LEU A 10 11.49 -2.31 6.67
N ASN A 11 12.48 -3.02 6.14
CA ASN A 11 12.45 -3.52 4.76
C ASN A 11 11.26 -4.46 4.51
N ASP A 12 11.00 -5.37 5.45
CA ASP A 12 9.83 -6.25 5.39
C ASP A 12 8.53 -5.46 5.46
N GLN A 13 8.49 -4.38 6.25
CA GLN A 13 7.31 -3.52 6.35
C GLN A 13 7.07 -2.75 5.04
N ILE A 14 8.12 -2.18 4.43
CA ILE A 14 8.02 -1.53 3.10
C ILE A 14 7.41 -2.50 2.08
N GLN A 15 7.89 -3.75 2.05
CA GLN A 15 7.33 -4.76 1.15
C GLN A 15 5.84 -5.01 1.41
N LYS A 16 5.43 -5.10 2.67
CA LYS A 16 4.02 -5.30 3.04
C LYS A 16 3.16 -4.11 2.61
N GLU A 17 3.58 -2.87 2.83
CA GLU A 17 2.80 -1.70 2.43
C GLU A 17 2.67 -1.60 0.90
N LEU A 18 3.76 -1.85 0.15
CA LEU A 18 3.68 -1.90 -1.30
C LEU A 18 2.76 -3.03 -1.79
N TYR A 19 2.82 -4.20 -1.17
CA TYR A 19 1.92 -5.31 -1.49
C TYR A 19 0.45 -4.98 -1.19
N SER A 20 0.17 -4.36 -0.04
CA SER A 20 -1.15 -3.84 0.31
C SER A 20 -1.65 -2.82 -0.72
N SER A 21 -0.79 -1.89 -1.16
CA SER A 21 -1.14 -0.93 -2.20
C SER A 21 -1.59 -1.62 -3.49
N TYR A 22 -0.91 -2.70 -3.93
CA TYR A 22 -1.31 -3.45 -5.12
C TYR A 22 -2.63 -4.20 -4.92
N ILE A 23 -2.90 -4.73 -3.72
CA ILE A 23 -4.18 -5.35 -3.39
C ILE A 23 -5.31 -4.33 -3.53
N TYR A 24 -5.18 -3.14 -2.95
CA TYR A 24 -6.23 -2.13 -3.04
C TYR A 24 -6.44 -1.64 -4.47
N LEU A 25 -5.37 -1.51 -5.27
CA LEU A 25 -5.53 -1.19 -6.68
C LEU A 25 -6.27 -2.29 -7.47
N SER A 26 -6.02 -3.56 -7.14
CA SER A 26 -6.76 -4.70 -7.70
C SER A 26 -8.24 -4.67 -7.29
N MET A 27 -8.52 -4.39 -6.02
CA MET A 27 -9.91 -4.22 -5.53
C MET A 27 -10.61 -3.04 -6.21
N ALA A 28 -9.90 -1.94 -6.48
CA ALA A 28 -10.45 -0.83 -7.24
C ALA A 28 -10.88 -1.27 -8.64
N ALA A 29 -10.04 -2.03 -9.34
CA ALA A 29 -10.37 -2.57 -10.67
C ALA A 29 -11.58 -3.52 -10.62
N TYR A 30 -11.67 -4.36 -9.57
CA TYR A 30 -12.83 -5.22 -9.34
C TYR A 30 -14.12 -4.41 -9.15
N PHE A 31 -14.12 -3.40 -8.29
CA PHE A 31 -15.31 -2.58 -8.05
C PHE A 31 -15.71 -1.74 -9.26
N GLU A 32 -14.76 -1.34 -10.09
CA GLU A 32 -15.06 -0.68 -11.37
C GLU A 32 -15.82 -1.64 -12.31
N ALA A 33 -15.39 -2.90 -12.40
CA ALA A 33 -16.05 -3.93 -13.23
C ALA A 33 -17.46 -4.26 -12.73
N GLU A 34 -17.69 -4.20 -11.41
CA GLU A 34 -18.99 -4.40 -10.78
C GLU A 34 -19.89 -3.14 -10.79
N ASN A 35 -19.49 -2.07 -11.50
CA ASN A 35 -20.23 -0.80 -11.60
C ASN A 35 -20.49 -0.15 -10.22
N LEU A 36 -19.51 -0.24 -9.31
CA LEU A 36 -19.50 0.32 -7.95
C LEU A 36 -18.46 1.46 -7.83
N PRO A 37 -18.66 2.61 -8.50
CA PRO A 37 -17.62 3.63 -8.66
C PRO A 37 -17.18 4.28 -7.35
N GLY A 38 -18.06 4.38 -6.35
CA GLY A 38 -17.70 4.90 -5.03
C GLY A 38 -16.72 3.99 -4.28
N ALA A 39 -16.93 2.67 -4.34
CA ALA A 39 -16.03 1.69 -3.75
C ALA A 39 -14.70 1.62 -4.53
N ALA A 40 -14.76 1.68 -5.87
CA ALA A 40 -13.57 1.73 -6.70
C ALA A 40 -12.68 2.95 -6.36
N ASN A 41 -13.29 4.14 -6.24
CA ASN A 41 -12.58 5.35 -5.85
C ASN A 41 -11.97 5.25 -4.44
N TRP A 42 -12.73 4.72 -3.47
CA TRP A 42 -12.20 4.50 -2.11
C TRP A 42 -10.95 3.61 -2.13
N MET A 43 -10.98 2.50 -2.87
CA MET A 43 -9.83 1.61 -2.96
C MET A 43 -8.63 2.24 -3.67
N ARG A 44 -8.83 3.18 -4.61
CA ARG A 44 -7.72 3.99 -5.16
C ARG A 44 -7.12 4.91 -4.11
N THR A 45 -7.93 5.56 -3.27
CA THR A 45 -7.42 6.35 -2.14
C THR A 45 -6.60 5.49 -1.18
N GLN A 46 -7.06 4.26 -0.87
CA GLN A 46 -6.28 3.34 -0.02
C GLN A 46 -4.97 2.89 -0.68
N HIS A 47 -4.95 2.68 -2.00
CA HIS A 47 -3.70 2.41 -2.72
C HIS A 47 -2.68 3.53 -2.52
N ASP A 48 -3.10 4.79 -2.68
CA ASP A 48 -2.23 5.95 -2.50
C ASP A 48 -1.75 6.10 -1.04
N GLU A 49 -2.63 5.82 -0.06
CA GLU A 49 -2.25 5.83 1.37
C GLU A 49 -1.16 4.80 1.69
N GLU A 50 -1.34 3.53 1.28
CA GLU A 50 -0.33 2.48 1.57
C GLU A 50 0.98 2.71 0.82
N HIS A 51 0.91 3.23 -0.42
CA HIS A 51 2.13 3.65 -1.11
C HIS A 51 2.84 4.77 -0.33
N GLY A 52 2.10 5.74 0.18
CA GLY A 52 2.61 6.79 1.07
C GLY A 52 3.22 6.24 2.36
N HIS A 53 2.63 5.21 2.97
CA HIS A 53 3.19 4.52 4.14
C HIS A 53 4.56 3.91 3.83
N ALA A 54 4.68 3.19 2.69
CA ALA A 54 5.95 2.62 2.25
C ALA A 54 7.03 3.69 2.07
N MET A 55 6.70 4.79 1.39
CA MET A 55 7.66 5.87 1.12
C MET A 55 8.07 6.60 2.39
N LYS A 56 7.15 6.77 3.35
CA LYS A 56 7.46 7.35 4.65
C LYS A 56 8.49 6.53 5.44
N ILE A 57 8.45 5.20 5.33
CA ILE A 57 9.45 4.33 5.96
C ILE A 57 10.77 4.39 5.19
N PHE A 58 10.72 4.43 3.85
CA PHE A 58 11.90 4.50 3.00
C PHE A 58 12.70 5.80 3.16
N ASP A 59 12.00 6.93 3.30
CA ASP A 59 12.62 8.27 3.42
C ASP A 59 13.07 8.62 4.85
N PHE A 60 12.80 7.75 5.84
CA PHE A 60 13.17 7.94 7.24
C PHE A 60 14.67 7.65 7.49
#